data_AF-A0A2G6N7V7-F1
#
_entry.id   AF-A0A2G6N7V7-F1
#
_cell.length_a   1.000
_cell.length_b   1.000
_cell.length_c   1.000
_cell.angle_alpha   90.00
_cell.angle_beta   90.00
_cell.angle_gamma   90.00
#
_symmetry.space_group_name_H-M   'P 1'
#
loop_
_entity.id
_entity.type
_entity.pdbx_description
1 polymer ?
#
loop_
_entity_poly.entity_id
_entity_poly.type
_entity_poly.pdbx_seq_one_letter_code
_entity_poly.pdbx_strand_id
1 'polypeptide(L)' 'MIFDIITIFPELLISPLDEGIIRRARQEKKVEIHTTNIRDYALDKH' A
#
# COMPACT_ATOMS: atom_id res chain seq x y z
N MET A 1 7.77 10.32 6.21
CA MET A 1 6.58 10.76 5.47
C MET A 1 5.64 9.57 5.33
N ILE A 2 4.35 9.75 5.58
CA ILE A 2 3.38 8.66 5.60
C ILE A 2 2.48 8.78 4.39
N PHE A 3 2.21 7.66 3.71
CA PHE A 3 1.26 7.57 2.62
C PHE A 3 0.26 6.46 2.88
N ASP A 4 -1.03 6.80 2.88
CA ASP A 4 -2.12 5.84 2.94
C ASP A 4 -2.76 5.72 1.55
N ILE A 5 -2.77 4.51 1.01
CA ILE A 5 -3.31 4.21 -0.32
C ILE A 5 -4.56 3.36 -0.14
N ILE A 6 -5.70 3.94 -0.52
CA ILE A 6 -6.98 3.25 -0.53
C ILE A 6 -7.27 2.79 -1.96
N THR A 7 -7.46 1.49 -2.15
CA THR A 7 -7.68 0.88 -3.47
C THR A 7 -8.52 -0.39 -3.34
N ILE A 8 -9.06 -0.90 -4.44
CA ILE A 8 -9.70 -2.24 -4.49
C ILE A 8 -8.71 -3.34 -4.92
N PHE A 9 -7.45 -2.99 -5.21
CA PHE A 9 -6.40 -3.90 -5.68
C PHE A 9 -5.06 -3.66 -4.96
N PRO A 10 -4.97 -3.81 -3.62
CA PRO A 10 -3.73 -3.54 -2.88
C PRO A 10 -2.57 -4.49 -3.29
N GLU A 11 -2.88 -5.69 -3.77
CA GLU A 11 -1.88 -6.71 -4.15
C GLU A 11 -1.03 -6.25 -5.35
N LEU A 12 -1.59 -5.43 -6.24
CA LEU A 12 -0.86 -4.86 -7.37
C LEU A 12 0.26 -3.91 -6.93
N LEU A 13 0.19 -3.41 -5.69
CA LEU A 13 1.15 -2.46 -5.16
C LEU A 13 2.30 -3.15 -4.40
N ILE A 14 2.17 -4.43 -4.03
CA ILE A 14 3.21 -5.15 -3.28
C ILE A 14 4.53 -5.15 -4.05
N SER A 15 4.54 -5.67 -5.28
CA SER A 15 5.74 -5.76 -6.11
C SER A 15 6.41 -4.41 -6.38
N PRO A 16 5.72 -3.36 -6.89
CA PRO A 16 6.37 -2.08 -7.17
C PRO A 16 6.83 -1.33 -5.91
N LEU A 17 6.17 -1.52 -4.76
CA LEU A 17 6.57 -0.89 -3.49
C LEU A 17 7.72 -1.61 -2.79
N ASP A 18 8.01 -2.86 -3.17
CA ASP A 18 9.11 -3.68 -2.63
C ASP A 18 10.33 -3.71 -3.55
N GLU A 19 10.39 -2.87 -4.59
CA GLU A 19 11.53 -2.82 -5.52
C GLU A 19 12.21 -1.45 -5.59
N GLY A 20 13.47 -1.44 -6.07
CA GLY A 20 14.20 -0.25 -6.46
C GLY A 20 14.40 0.81 -5.36
N ILE A 21 14.06 2.07 -5.67
CA ILE A 21 14.25 3.21 -4.76
C ILE A 21 13.23 3.23 -3.62
N ILE A 22 12.01 2.75 -3.87
CA ILE A 22 10.93 2.73 -2.87
C ILE A 22 11.25 1.73 -1.77
N ARG A 23 11.74 0.52 -2.14
CA ARG A 23 12.22 -0.47 -1.18
C ARG A 23 13.27 0.11 -0.23
N ARG A 24 14.30 0.77 -0.78
CA ARG A 24 15.38 1.39 0.01
C ARG A 24 14.84 2.48 0.93
N ALA A 25 13.94 3.34 0.45
CA ALA A 25 13.34 4.38 1.26
C ALA A 25 12.52 3.82 2.45
N ARG A 26 11.82 2.69 2.25
CA ARG A 26 11.10 1.99 3.34
C ARG A 26 12.06 1.34 4.34
N GLN A 27 13.11 0.67 3.86
CA GLN A 27 14.15 0.06 4.71
C GLN A 27 14.90 1.11 5.56
N GLU A 28 15.19 2.26 4.98
CA GLU A 28 15.78 3.42 5.67
C GLU A 28 14.76 4.22 6.51
N LYS A 29 13.50 3.77 6.59
CA LYS A 29 12.40 4.41 7.34
C LYS A 29 12.14 5.86 6.95
N LYS A 30 12.46 6.25 5.71
CA LYS A 30 12.18 7.60 5.16
C LYS A 30 10.71 7.77 4.81
N VAL A 31 10.09 6.67 4.38
CA VAL A 31 8.67 6.60 4.04
C VAL A 31 8.00 5.39 4.68
N GLU A 32 6.75 5.57 5.06
CA GLU A 32 5.84 4.53 5.53
C GLU A 32 4.65 4.52 4.58
N ILE A 33 4.30 3.34 4.07
CA ILE A 33 3.25 3.20 3.04
C ILE A 33 2.30 2.11 3.52
N HIS A 34 1.03 2.48 3.64
CA HIS A 34 -0.06 1.57 3.96
C HIS A 34 -0.95 1.39 2.76
N THR A 35 -1.39 0.15 2.54
CA THR A 35 -2.40 -0.17 1.55
C THR A 35 -3.63 -0.69 2.28
N THR A 36 -4.80 -0.19 1.89
CA THR A 36 -6.08 -0.59 2.46
C THR A 36 -7.01 -0.99 1.33
N ASN A 37 -7.55 -2.22 1.40
CA ASN A 37 -8.62 -2.64 0.51
C ASN A 37 -9.93 -2.01 0.98
N ILE A 38 -10.51 -1.11 0.20
CA ILE A 38 -11.79 -0.48 0.59
C ILE A 38 -12.95 -1.49 0.64
N ARG A 39 -12.85 -2.63 -0.05
CA ARG A 39 -13.86 -3.70 0.00
C ARG A 39 -13.98 -4.35 1.37
N ASP A 40 -12.92 -4.31 2.18
CA ASP A 40 -12.95 -4.86 3.54
C ASP A 40 -13.89 -4.08 4.47
N TYR A 41 -14.30 -2.87 4.05
CA TYR A 41 -15.21 -1.98 4.76
C TYR A 41 -16.61 -1.92 4.14
N ALA A 42 -16.87 -2.70 3.08
CA ALA A 42 -18.19 -2.78 2.49
C ALA A 42 -19.14 -3.55 3.43
N LEU A 43 -20.32 -2.99 3.66
CA LEU A 43 -21.40 -3.66 4.42
C LEU A 43 -22.17 -4.67 3.57
N ASP A 44 -22.04 -4.56 2.24
CA ASP A 44 -22.67 -5.44 1.26
C ASP A 44 -21.58 -6.23 0.50
N LYS A 45 -21.93 -7.44 0.03
CA LYS A 45 -21.04 -8.38 -0.65
C LYS A 45 -20.92 -8.12 -2.16
N HIS A 46 -21.53 -7.06 -2.67
CA HIS A 46 -21.67 -6.76 -4.10
C HIS A 46 -20.95 -5.49 -4.52
#